data_AF-A0A3P6D571-F1
#
_entry.id   AF-A0A3P6D571-F1
#
_cell.length_a   1.000
_cell.length_b   1.000
_cell.length_c   1.000
_cell.angle_alpha   90.00
_cell.angle_beta   90.00
_cell.angle_gamma   90.00
#
_symmetry.space_group_name_H-M   'P 1'
#
loop_
_entity.id
_entity.type
_entity.pdbx_description
1 polymer ?
#
loop_
_entity_poly.entity_id
_entity_poly.type
_entity_poly.pdbx_seq_one_letter_code
_entity_poly.pdbx_strand_id
1 'polypeptide(L)'
;MDIISELPDDLLLRIMSFVHTKTAFDAQLLSKRWRNLWKKLPTLYHDYTFHKSESQFLVFINKTLELLESSVLESFYIRIVPTQTSSGVFLRGCLLAKLQVRELNFISIINPVALQIKKGIYHLQTLVILRIECCSLEDGYGNQIIPLQSLKVLQLRCVKYSSDASLSNLLSSLPSLEDLFLDRCSSDNKPTKTLSIAVRCLLRLTVLRCPDNCESHLMRLNVNAPSLKYLNVEDHWRNVSFLRRRWKSS
;
A
#
# COMPACT_ATOMS: atom_id res chain seq x y z
N MET A 1 -25.92 15.09 -30.62
CA MET A 1 -26.22 14.24 -29.45
C MET A 1 -24.90 13.92 -28.77
N ASP A 2 -24.87 14.00 -27.45
CA ASP A 2 -23.70 13.58 -26.67
C ASP A 2 -23.79 12.07 -26.43
N ILE A 3 -22.99 11.30 -27.19
CA ILE A 3 -22.97 9.84 -27.16
C ILE A 3 -22.67 9.32 -25.75
N ILE A 4 -21.90 10.05 -24.95
CA ILE A 4 -21.53 9.65 -23.59
C ILE A 4 -22.77 9.66 -22.68
N SER A 5 -23.68 10.61 -22.89
CA SER A 5 -24.91 10.73 -22.10
C SER A 5 -25.91 9.59 -22.35
N GLU A 6 -25.76 8.83 -23.44
CA GLU A 6 -26.61 7.68 -23.79
C GLU A 6 -26.10 6.36 -23.19
N LEU A 7 -24.86 6.31 -22.69
CA LEU A 7 -24.30 5.11 -22.08
C LEU A 7 -25.06 4.73 -20.80
N PRO A 8 -25.25 3.43 -20.50
CA PRO A 8 -25.72 2.93 -19.21
C PRO A 8 -24.85 3.36 -17.99
N ASP A 9 -25.46 3.42 -16.80
CA ASP A 9 -24.81 3.88 -15.57
C ASP A 9 -23.57 3.08 -15.18
N ASP A 10 -23.60 1.76 -15.39
CA ASP A 10 -22.49 0.84 -15.13
C ASP A 10 -21.29 1.11 -16.04
N LEU A 11 -21.52 1.42 -17.31
CA LEU A 11 -20.46 1.83 -18.23
C LEU A 11 -19.88 3.20 -17.84
N LEU A 12 -20.71 4.14 -17.43
CA LEU A 12 -20.25 5.44 -16.94
C LEU A 12 -19.43 5.32 -15.67
N LEU A 13 -19.85 4.48 -14.72
CA LEU A 13 -19.08 4.16 -13.51
C LEU A 13 -17.74 3.54 -13.86
N ARG A 14 -17.72 2.60 -14.81
CA ARG A 14 -16.48 1.97 -15.27
C ARG A 14 -15.56 2.98 -15.94
N ILE A 15 -16.06 3.86 -16.80
CA ILE A 15 -15.26 4.92 -17.42
C ILE A 15 -14.67 5.84 -16.34
N MET A 16 -15.50 6.30 -15.40
CA MET A 16 -15.05 7.15 -14.30
C MET A 16 -14.05 6.46 -13.37
N SER A 17 -14.12 5.13 -13.24
CA SER A 17 -13.17 4.35 -12.43
C SER A 17 -11.73 4.39 -12.94
N PHE A 18 -11.54 4.80 -14.20
CA PHE A 18 -10.23 4.97 -14.85
C PHE A 18 -9.69 6.40 -14.83
N VAL A 19 -10.47 7.39 -14.38
CA VAL A 19 -10.02 8.79 -14.30
C VAL A 19 -9.71 9.18 -12.86
N HIS A 20 -9.02 10.32 -12.70
CA HIS A 20 -8.75 10.87 -11.38
C HIS A 20 -10.05 11.24 -10.65
N THR A 21 -10.14 10.98 -9.34
CA THR A 21 -11.35 11.22 -8.54
C THR A 21 -11.84 12.67 -8.66
N LYS A 22 -10.92 13.65 -8.75
CA LYS A 22 -11.27 15.06 -8.98
C LYS A 22 -12.02 15.27 -10.29
N THR A 23 -11.64 14.59 -11.37
CA THR A 23 -12.32 14.70 -12.67
C THR A 23 -13.73 14.11 -12.59
N ALA A 24 -13.88 12.94 -11.96
CA ALA A 24 -15.21 12.34 -11.76
C ALA A 24 -16.08 13.19 -10.81
N PHE A 25 -15.48 13.77 -9.77
CA PHE A 25 -16.15 14.72 -8.89
C PHE A 25 -16.59 15.98 -9.63
N ASP A 26 -15.75 16.57 -10.47
CA ASP A 26 -16.08 17.78 -11.23
C ASP A 26 -17.15 17.49 -12.30
N ALA A 27 -17.22 16.26 -12.82
CA ALA A 27 -18.30 15.81 -13.72
C ALA A 27 -19.70 15.94 -13.11
N GLN A 28 -19.83 16.01 -11.78
CA GLN A 28 -21.12 16.26 -11.11
C GLN A 28 -21.80 17.58 -11.52
N LEU A 29 -21.03 18.50 -12.10
CA LEU A 29 -21.52 19.78 -12.59
C LEU A 29 -22.18 19.65 -13.98
N LEU A 30 -21.90 18.56 -14.72
CA LEU A 30 -22.41 18.34 -16.07
C LEU A 30 -23.89 17.96 -16.08
N SER A 31 -24.33 17.13 -15.13
CA SER A 31 -25.75 16.80 -14.97
C SER A 31 -26.07 16.19 -13.60
N LYS A 32 -27.37 16.11 -13.28
CA LYS A 32 -27.86 15.40 -12.08
C LYS A 32 -27.45 13.92 -12.08
N ARG A 33 -27.31 13.30 -13.25
CA ARG A 33 -26.92 11.90 -13.40
C ARG A 33 -25.47 11.71 -12.93
N TRP A 34 -24.53 12.48 -13.48
CA TRP A 34 -23.13 12.45 -13.07
C TRP A 34 -22.95 12.73 -11.58
N ARG A 35 -23.74 13.66 -11.02
CA ARG A 35 -23.73 13.99 -9.58
C ARG A 35 -24.07 12.81 -8.67
N ASN A 36 -24.92 11.90 -9.13
CA ASN A 36 -25.28 10.72 -8.36
C ASN A 36 -24.32 9.56 -8.63
N LEU A 37 -23.79 9.44 -9.85
CA LEU A 37 -22.91 8.34 -10.21
C LEU A 37 -21.54 8.42 -9.56
N TRP A 38 -20.91 9.59 -9.48
CA TRP A 38 -19.56 9.69 -8.90
C TRP A 38 -19.50 9.22 -7.43
N LYS A 39 -20.61 9.35 -6.68
CA LYS A 39 -20.72 8.88 -5.29
C LYS A 39 -20.73 7.35 -5.16
N LYS A 40 -21.01 6.64 -6.25
CA LYS A 40 -21.05 5.17 -6.30
C LYS A 40 -19.76 4.58 -6.86
N LEU A 41 -18.68 5.36 -6.96
CA LEU A 41 -17.43 4.88 -7.53
C LEU A 41 -16.82 3.77 -6.68
N PRO A 42 -16.46 2.63 -7.29
CA PRO A 42 -15.78 1.54 -6.61
C PRO A 42 -14.27 1.79 -6.48
N THR A 43 -13.74 2.77 -7.19
CA THR A 43 -12.32 3.11 -7.17
C THR A 43 -12.12 4.61 -6.95
N LEU A 44 -11.04 4.94 -6.24
CA LEU A 44 -10.63 6.32 -6.00
C LEU A 44 -9.16 6.47 -6.36
N TYR A 45 -8.85 7.41 -7.24
CA TYR A 45 -7.49 7.78 -7.62
C TYR A 45 -7.24 9.23 -7.25
N HIS A 46 -6.43 9.43 -6.21
CA HIS A 46 -6.04 10.74 -5.71
C HIS A 46 -4.55 10.96 -5.95
N ASP A 47 -4.24 11.99 -6.71
CA ASP A 47 -2.88 12.40 -7.01
C ASP A 47 -2.72 13.88 -6.66
N TYR A 48 -1.78 14.15 -5.76
CA TYR A 48 -1.47 15.48 -5.27
C TYR A 48 -1.22 16.48 -6.41
N THR A 49 -0.70 16.04 -7.55
CA THR A 49 -0.41 16.90 -8.71
C THR A 49 -1.65 17.62 -9.27
N PHE A 50 -2.86 17.18 -8.92
CA PHE A 50 -4.13 17.83 -9.26
C PHE A 50 -4.54 18.96 -8.29
N HIS A 51 -3.72 19.24 -7.29
CA HIS A 51 -4.02 20.17 -6.21
C HIS A 51 -2.91 21.19 -6.03
N LYS A 52 -3.28 22.41 -5.63
CA LYS A 52 -2.34 23.52 -5.43
C LYS A 52 -1.56 23.41 -4.11
N SER A 53 -2.06 22.65 -3.15
CA SER A 53 -1.44 22.46 -1.84
C SER A 53 -1.89 21.15 -1.18
N GLU A 54 -1.10 20.70 -0.21
CA GLU A 54 -1.40 19.49 0.58
C GLU A 54 -2.72 19.63 1.35
N SER A 55 -2.97 20.80 1.95
CA SER A 55 -4.22 21.05 2.68
C SER A 55 -5.44 20.91 1.78
N GLN A 56 -5.40 21.43 0.55
CA GLN A 56 -6.51 21.30 -0.40
C GLN A 56 -6.71 19.84 -0.83
N PHE A 57 -5.61 19.11 -1.02
CA PHE A 57 -5.65 17.69 -1.36
C PHE A 57 -6.30 16.85 -0.26
N LEU A 58 -5.87 17.07 0.99
CA LEU A 58 -6.38 16.38 2.18
C LEU A 58 -7.86 16.68 2.44
N VAL A 59 -8.26 17.95 2.34
CA VAL A 59 -9.67 18.35 2.47
C VAL A 59 -10.51 17.67 1.38
N PHE A 60 -9.99 17.61 0.15
CA PHE A 60 -10.66 16.93 -0.94
C PHE A 60 -10.83 15.43 -0.68
N ILE A 61 -9.77 14.72 -0.26
CA ILE A 61 -9.84 13.30 0.11
C ILE A 61 -10.90 13.06 1.18
N ASN A 62 -10.86 13.79 2.29
CA ASN A 62 -11.83 13.61 3.38
C ASN A 62 -13.26 13.85 2.88
N LYS A 63 -13.48 14.92 2.12
CA LYS A 63 -14.79 15.22 1.53
C LYS A 63 -15.25 14.10 0.59
N THR A 64 -14.36 13.53 -0.23
CA THR A 64 -14.74 12.42 -1.11
C THR A 64 -15.10 11.17 -0.31
N LEU A 65 -14.33 10.81 0.73
CA LEU A 65 -14.62 9.66 1.57
C LEU A 65 -15.94 9.81 2.35
N GLU A 66 -16.31 11.03 2.73
CA GLU A 66 -17.58 11.33 3.42
C GLU A 66 -18.80 11.28 2.49
N LEU A 67 -18.63 11.59 1.21
CA LEU A 67 -19.72 11.69 0.24
C LEU A 67 -19.96 10.41 -0.56
N LEU A 68 -19.06 9.43 -0.46
CA LEU A 68 -19.25 8.14 -1.11
C LEU A 68 -20.42 7.38 -0.49
N GLU A 69 -21.27 6.88 -1.37
CA GLU A 69 -22.38 5.99 -1.03
C GLU A 69 -21.98 4.51 -1.18
N SER A 70 -20.82 4.23 -1.79
CA SER A 70 -20.30 2.87 -1.88
C SER A 70 -19.82 2.37 -0.52
N SER A 71 -20.31 1.20 -0.09
CA SER A 71 -19.88 0.55 1.14
C SER A 71 -18.59 -0.26 0.99
N VAL A 72 -18.21 -0.59 -0.26
CA VAL A 72 -17.02 -1.35 -0.60
C VAL A 72 -16.21 -0.56 -1.63
N LEU A 73 -14.94 -0.36 -1.31
CA LEU A 73 -13.99 0.28 -2.22
C LEU A 73 -13.01 -0.76 -2.74
N GLU A 74 -13.13 -1.07 -4.04
CA GLU A 74 -12.27 -2.06 -4.70
C GLU A 74 -10.82 -1.58 -4.72
N SER A 75 -10.58 -0.29 -4.99
CA SER A 75 -9.23 0.28 -4.96
C SER A 75 -9.20 1.72 -4.47
N PHE A 76 -8.31 2.01 -3.53
CA PHE A 76 -7.96 3.34 -3.07
C PHE A 76 -6.50 3.62 -3.39
N TYR A 77 -6.27 4.53 -4.31
CA TYR A 77 -4.94 4.96 -4.69
C TYR A 77 -4.70 6.40 -4.25
N ILE A 78 -3.60 6.61 -3.55
CA ILE A 78 -3.15 7.93 -3.14
C ILE A 78 -1.68 8.12 -3.49
N ARG A 79 -1.40 9.18 -4.22
CA ARG A 79 -0.06 9.72 -4.46
C ARG A 79 0.06 11.10 -3.85
N ILE A 80 1.02 11.29 -2.96
CA ILE A 80 1.20 12.53 -2.20
C ILE A 80 2.62 13.08 -2.28
N VAL A 81 2.74 14.41 -2.30
CA VAL A 81 3.98 15.13 -1.96
C VAL A 81 3.86 15.61 -0.50
N PRO A 82 4.58 15.00 0.47
CA PRO A 82 4.55 15.49 1.84
C PRO A 82 5.25 16.85 1.94
N THR A 83 4.61 17.82 2.59
CA THR A 83 5.26 19.08 2.99
C THR A 83 5.72 19.01 4.44
N GLN A 84 6.62 19.90 4.90
CA GLN A 84 7.21 19.84 6.26
C GLN A 84 6.18 19.84 7.41
N THR A 85 4.90 20.15 7.15
CA THR A 85 3.81 20.18 8.12
C THR A 85 3.09 18.84 8.31
N SER A 86 3.52 17.76 7.67
CA SER A 86 2.81 16.46 7.64
C SER A 86 2.94 15.64 8.94
N SER A 87 2.55 16.24 10.07
CA SER A 87 2.36 15.54 11.34
C SER A 87 1.03 14.77 11.37
N GLY A 88 0.98 13.62 10.69
CA GLY A 88 0.10 12.51 11.11
C GLY A 88 -1.41 12.63 10.86
N VAL A 89 -1.90 13.52 9.99
CA VAL A 89 -3.35 13.68 9.74
C VAL A 89 -3.91 12.67 8.71
N PHE A 90 -3.07 11.88 8.06
CA PHE A 90 -3.31 11.65 6.64
C PHE A 90 -4.57 10.84 6.27
N LEU A 91 -4.95 9.81 7.04
CA LEU A 91 -6.23 9.12 6.84
C LEU A 91 -6.79 8.72 8.18
N ARG A 92 -8.04 9.12 8.45
CA ARG A 92 -8.79 8.51 9.55
C ARG A 92 -9.01 7.05 9.19
N GLY A 93 -8.18 6.15 9.72
CA GLY A 93 -8.30 4.70 9.46
C GLY A 93 -9.72 4.17 9.72
N CYS A 94 -10.48 4.82 10.61
CA CYS A 94 -11.89 4.52 10.83
C CYS A 94 -12.81 4.83 9.63
N LEU A 95 -12.51 5.85 8.81
CA LEU A 95 -13.26 6.12 7.57
C LEU A 95 -13.01 5.04 6.53
N LEU A 96 -11.76 4.58 6.39
CA LEU A 96 -11.43 3.49 5.47
C LEU A 96 -11.99 2.15 5.94
N ALA A 97 -11.98 1.90 7.25
CA ALA A 97 -12.60 0.71 7.82
C ALA A 97 -14.12 0.67 7.55
N LYS A 98 -14.80 1.82 7.57
CA LYS A 98 -16.22 1.92 7.18
C LYS A 98 -16.46 1.57 5.70
N LEU A 99 -15.53 1.93 4.83
CA LEU A 99 -15.64 1.77 3.37
C LEU A 99 -15.14 0.42 2.85
N GLN A 100 -14.74 -0.50 3.73
CA GLN A 100 -14.33 -1.88 3.37
C GLN A 100 -13.36 -1.94 2.18
N VAL A 101 -12.23 -1.25 2.30
CA VAL A 101 -11.22 -1.15 1.22
C VAL A 101 -10.58 -2.52 0.95
N ARG A 102 -10.48 -2.91 -0.33
CA ARG A 102 -9.84 -4.15 -0.79
C ARG A 102 -8.42 -3.96 -1.28
N GLU A 103 -8.15 -2.88 -2.00
CA GLU A 103 -6.81 -2.52 -2.46
C GLU A 103 -6.45 -1.12 -1.98
N LEU A 104 -5.29 -0.98 -1.35
CA LEU A 104 -4.75 0.30 -0.91
C LEU A 104 -3.36 0.49 -1.49
N ASN A 105 -3.21 1.55 -2.28
CA ASN A 105 -1.94 1.99 -2.84
C ASN A 105 -1.60 3.35 -2.25
N PHE A 106 -0.45 3.43 -1.59
CA PHE A 106 0.00 4.64 -0.93
C PHE A 106 1.42 4.98 -1.40
N ILE A 107 1.57 6.10 -2.10
CA ILE A 107 2.83 6.51 -2.71
C ILE A 107 3.18 7.92 -2.24
N SER A 108 4.36 8.07 -1.64
CA SER A 108 4.97 9.38 -1.45
C SER A 108 5.91 9.70 -2.60
N ILE A 109 5.85 10.92 -3.12
CA ILE A 109 6.74 11.40 -4.19
C ILE A 109 8.10 11.86 -3.64
N ILE A 110 8.19 12.18 -2.34
CA ILE A 110 9.41 12.70 -1.70
C ILE A 110 9.70 11.91 -0.42
N ASN A 111 10.99 11.84 -0.05
CA ASN A 111 11.62 11.29 1.17
C ASN A 111 10.69 10.49 2.14
N PRO A 112 10.95 9.19 2.36
CA PRO A 112 10.14 8.34 3.25
C PRO A 112 10.02 8.81 4.70
N VAL A 113 10.89 9.69 5.17
CA VAL A 113 10.85 10.21 6.54
C VAL A 113 9.70 11.19 6.77
N ALA A 114 9.24 11.89 5.72
CA ALA A 114 8.25 12.95 5.89
C ALA A 114 6.84 12.41 6.12
N LEU A 115 6.53 11.19 5.65
CA LEU A 115 5.19 10.62 5.76
C LEU A 115 5.20 9.31 6.54
N GLN A 116 4.59 9.34 7.72
CA GLN A 116 4.42 8.17 8.57
C GLN A 116 3.00 7.61 8.48
N ILE A 117 2.90 6.38 7.97
CA ILE A 117 1.67 5.59 7.95
C ILE A 117 1.43 5.05 9.35
N LYS A 118 0.31 5.46 9.94
CA LYS A 118 -0.10 5.08 11.28
C LYS A 118 -0.62 3.65 11.35
N LYS A 119 -0.55 3.06 12.54
CA LYS A 119 -1.02 1.68 12.82
C LYS A 119 -2.48 1.39 12.44
N GLY A 120 -3.29 2.44 12.26
CA GLY A 120 -4.67 2.37 11.77
C GLY A 120 -4.85 1.50 10.51
N ILE A 121 -3.84 1.46 9.64
CA ILE A 121 -3.86 0.69 8.39
C ILE A 121 -3.97 -0.82 8.62
N TYR A 122 -3.43 -1.33 9.73
CA TYR A 122 -3.43 -2.76 10.04
C TYR A 122 -4.80 -3.29 10.48
N HIS A 123 -5.76 -2.40 10.77
CA HIS A 123 -7.11 -2.78 11.17
C HIS A 123 -8.07 -2.96 9.97
N LEU A 124 -7.62 -2.74 8.74
CA LEU A 124 -8.44 -2.87 7.53
C LEU A 124 -8.67 -4.34 7.16
N GLN A 125 -9.66 -4.98 7.77
CA GLN A 125 -9.90 -6.43 7.68
C GLN A 125 -10.24 -6.93 6.26
N THR A 126 -10.76 -6.05 5.42
CA THR A 126 -11.15 -6.34 4.02
C THR A 126 -9.98 -6.18 3.04
N LEU A 127 -8.84 -5.66 3.51
CA LEU A 127 -7.71 -5.34 2.66
C LEU A 127 -7.03 -6.62 2.16
N VAL A 128 -7.01 -6.77 0.84
CA VAL A 128 -6.41 -7.90 0.11
C VAL A 128 -5.04 -7.51 -0.43
N ILE A 129 -4.89 -6.27 -0.88
CA ILE A 129 -3.67 -5.76 -1.51
C ILE A 129 -3.25 -4.48 -0.80
N LEU A 130 -2.02 -4.46 -0.31
CA LEU A 130 -1.40 -3.28 0.27
C LEU A 130 -0.09 -2.97 -0.46
N ARG A 131 -0.02 -1.80 -1.09
CA ARG A 131 1.20 -1.28 -1.70
C ARG A 131 1.57 0.03 -1.04
N ILE A 132 2.79 0.11 -0.54
CA ILE A 132 3.35 1.28 0.10
C ILE A 132 4.67 1.60 -0.57
N GLU A 133 4.83 2.85 -0.99
CA GLU A 133 6.02 3.33 -1.67
C GLU A 133 6.52 4.63 -1.05
N CYS A 134 7.83 4.68 -0.76
CA CYS A 134 8.54 5.85 -0.25
C CYS A 134 7.91 6.45 1.01
N CYS A 135 7.41 5.63 1.94
CA CYS A 135 6.81 6.06 3.20
C CYS A 135 7.54 5.46 4.40
N SER A 136 7.20 5.92 5.62
CA SER A 136 7.58 5.24 6.86
C SER A 136 6.39 4.54 7.51
N LEU A 137 6.60 3.35 8.07
CA LEU A 137 5.62 2.63 8.85
C LEU A 137 5.80 2.96 10.34
N GLU A 138 4.71 3.30 11.01
CA GLU A 138 4.68 3.34 12.47
C GLU A 138 4.76 1.92 13.02
N ASP A 139 5.64 1.75 14.02
CA ASP A 139 5.81 0.47 14.67
C ASP A 139 4.55 0.03 15.40
N GLY A 140 4.31 -1.26 15.33
CA GLY A 140 3.15 -1.88 15.94
C GLY A 140 3.30 -2.29 17.40
N TYR A 141 4.25 -1.74 18.15
CA TYR A 141 4.52 -2.20 19.51
C TYR A 141 3.28 -2.00 20.42
N GLY A 142 2.74 -3.12 20.89
CA GLY A 142 1.56 -3.23 21.74
C GLY A 142 0.69 -4.39 21.29
N ASN A 143 0.34 -5.30 22.21
CA ASN A 143 -0.39 -6.57 22.00
C ASN A 143 -1.84 -6.42 21.46
N GLN A 144 -2.14 -5.39 20.65
CA GLN A 144 -3.48 -5.02 20.19
C GLN A 144 -3.59 -4.83 18.67
N ILE A 145 -2.57 -5.19 17.88
CA ILE A 145 -2.74 -5.21 16.42
C ILE A 145 -3.47 -6.48 16.04
N ILE A 146 -4.73 -6.31 15.63
CA ILE A 146 -5.47 -7.36 14.93
C ILE A 146 -4.86 -7.44 13.53
N PRO A 147 -4.25 -8.57 13.14
CA PRO A 147 -3.56 -8.66 11.85
C PRO A 147 -4.53 -8.50 10.69
N LEU A 148 -4.02 -8.05 9.54
CA LEU A 148 -4.76 -7.99 8.28
C LEU A 148 -5.09 -9.41 7.80
N GLN A 149 -6.28 -9.92 8.14
CA GLN A 149 -6.66 -11.32 7.91
C GLN A 149 -6.78 -11.68 6.42
N SER A 150 -7.21 -10.73 5.61
CA SER A 150 -7.49 -10.94 4.17
C SER A 150 -6.30 -10.59 3.27
N LEU A 151 -5.19 -10.08 3.83
CA LEU A 151 -4.09 -9.55 3.03
C LEU A 151 -3.33 -10.67 2.33
N LYS A 152 -3.37 -10.66 1.01
CA LYS A 152 -2.69 -11.62 0.13
C LYS A 152 -1.44 -11.06 -0.51
N VAL A 153 -1.43 -9.75 -0.79
CA VAL A 153 -0.31 -9.09 -1.48
C VAL A 153 0.18 -7.92 -0.64
N LEU A 154 1.47 -7.94 -0.30
CA LEU A 154 2.15 -6.85 0.37
C LEU A 154 3.35 -6.39 -0.47
N GLN A 155 3.33 -5.14 -0.89
CA GLN A 155 4.46 -4.51 -1.59
C GLN A 155 4.97 -3.32 -0.79
N LEU A 156 6.24 -3.38 -0.39
CA LEU A 156 6.93 -2.31 0.30
C LEU A 156 8.10 -1.85 -0.58
N ARG A 157 7.98 -0.66 -1.18
CA ARG A 157 9.01 -0.04 -2.01
C ARG A 157 9.65 1.15 -1.30
N CYS A 158 10.96 1.11 -1.07
CA CYS A 158 11.68 2.19 -0.39
C CYS A 158 11.05 2.60 0.95
N VAL A 159 10.45 1.63 1.68
CA VAL A 159 9.72 1.89 2.93
C VAL A 159 10.67 1.87 4.13
N LYS A 160 10.53 2.87 5.01
CA LYS A 160 11.23 2.94 6.29
C LYS A 160 10.41 2.27 7.39
N TYR A 161 11.06 1.49 8.24
CA TYR A 161 10.49 0.86 9.43
C TYR A 161 11.56 0.81 10.51
N SER A 162 11.21 0.61 11.78
CA SER A 162 12.20 0.74 12.87
C SER A 162 13.34 -0.25 12.85
N SER A 163 13.09 -1.50 12.41
CA SER A 163 14.09 -2.56 12.41
C SER A 163 13.65 -3.74 11.54
N ASP A 164 14.61 -4.58 11.14
CA ASP A 164 14.28 -5.85 10.48
C ASP A 164 13.44 -6.77 11.38
N ALA A 165 13.59 -6.67 12.70
CA ALA A 165 12.78 -7.41 13.66
C ALA A 165 11.31 -6.96 13.65
N SER A 166 11.04 -5.66 13.56
CA SER A 166 9.66 -5.16 13.49
C SER A 166 8.97 -5.56 12.19
N LEU A 167 9.68 -5.51 11.06
CA LEU A 167 9.18 -6.05 9.80
C LEU A 167 8.93 -7.57 9.88
N SER A 168 9.87 -8.33 10.43
CA SER A 168 9.73 -9.79 10.59
C SER A 168 8.51 -10.15 11.44
N ASN A 169 8.29 -9.42 12.54
CA ASN A 169 7.14 -9.59 13.42
C ASN A 169 5.83 -9.27 12.70
N LEU A 170 5.77 -8.15 11.96
CA LEU A 170 4.61 -7.80 11.15
C LEU A 170 4.30 -8.92 10.15
N LEU A 171 5.29 -9.36 9.37
CA LEU A 171 5.12 -10.41 8.35
C LEU A 171 4.65 -11.74 8.97
N SER A 172 5.19 -12.13 10.12
CA SER A 172 4.81 -13.36 10.81
C SER A 172 3.36 -13.35 11.32
N SER A 173 2.77 -12.16 11.49
CA SER A 173 1.40 -11.99 11.94
C SER A 173 0.35 -12.12 10.82
N LEU A 174 0.77 -12.11 9.54
CA LEU A 174 -0.13 -12.10 8.39
C LEU A 174 -0.49 -13.53 7.95
N PRO A 175 -1.74 -14.00 8.18
CA PRO A 175 -2.10 -15.41 8.00
C PRO A 175 -2.29 -15.81 6.54
N SER A 176 -2.67 -14.86 5.67
CA SER A 176 -3.09 -15.13 4.29
C SER A 176 -2.12 -14.57 3.24
N LEU A 177 -0.92 -14.13 3.65
CA LEU A 177 0.03 -13.47 2.75
C LEU A 177 0.61 -14.47 1.75
N GLU A 178 0.32 -14.26 0.46
CA GLU A 178 0.71 -15.12 -0.67
C GLU A 178 1.83 -14.49 -1.51
N ASP A 179 1.89 -13.16 -1.61
CA ASP A 179 2.87 -12.43 -2.41
C ASP A 179 3.51 -11.29 -1.61
N LEU A 180 4.84 -11.33 -1.46
CA LEU A 180 5.62 -10.34 -0.76
C LEU A 180 6.68 -9.74 -1.69
N PHE A 181 6.62 -8.43 -1.86
CA PHE A 181 7.63 -7.65 -2.56
C PHE A 181 8.29 -6.66 -1.59
N LEU A 182 9.61 -6.72 -1.47
CA LEU A 182 10.41 -5.83 -0.64
C LEU A 182 11.48 -5.17 -1.49
N ASP A 183 11.35 -3.89 -1.77
CA ASP A 183 12.43 -3.07 -2.30
C ASP A 183 13.02 -2.23 -1.16
N ARG A 184 14.29 -2.53 -0.86
CA ARG A 184 15.04 -1.98 0.27
C ARG A 184 15.97 -0.83 -0.12
N CYS A 185 15.75 -0.17 -1.26
CA CYS A 185 16.54 0.96 -1.76
C CYS A 185 16.50 2.27 -0.92
N SER A 186 15.91 2.27 0.28
CA SER A 186 15.84 3.48 1.11
C SER A 186 17.21 3.82 1.73
N SER A 187 17.69 5.05 1.53
CA SER A 187 18.99 5.57 2.01
C SER A 187 19.17 5.53 3.54
N ASP A 188 18.08 5.43 4.29
CA ASP A 188 18.06 5.64 5.74
C ASP A 188 17.90 4.37 6.57
N ASN A 189 17.53 3.25 5.94
CA ASN A 189 17.39 1.99 6.63
C ASN A 189 18.79 1.45 6.90
N LYS A 190 19.35 1.71 8.09
CA LYS A 190 20.58 1.03 8.54
C LYS A 190 20.31 -0.47 8.52
N PRO A 191 20.85 -1.22 7.55
CA PRO A 191 20.52 -2.63 7.43
C PRO A 191 21.04 -3.35 8.66
N THR A 192 20.17 -4.11 9.35
CA THR A 192 20.71 -5.07 10.31
C THR A 192 21.38 -6.20 9.53
N LYS A 193 22.28 -6.94 10.16
CA LYS A 193 23.04 -8.00 9.48
C LYS A 193 22.14 -9.13 8.94
N THR A 194 20.86 -9.23 9.33
CA THR A 194 20.00 -10.36 8.95
C THR A 194 18.52 -9.98 8.87
N LEU A 195 17.91 -10.19 7.71
CA LEU A 195 16.45 -10.15 7.52
C LEU A 195 15.88 -11.57 7.59
N SER A 196 14.88 -11.80 8.43
CA SER A 196 14.21 -13.10 8.55
C SER A 196 12.77 -13.02 8.09
N ILE A 197 12.40 -13.81 7.07
CA ILE A 197 11.04 -13.88 6.54
C ILE A 197 10.47 -15.24 6.93
N ALA A 198 9.54 -15.25 7.88
CA ALA A 198 8.85 -16.44 8.36
C ALA A 198 7.35 -16.34 8.07
N VAL A 199 6.93 -16.79 6.88
CA VAL A 199 5.54 -16.68 6.41
C VAL A 199 5.13 -18.00 5.77
N ARG A 200 4.18 -18.70 6.40
CA ARG A 200 3.82 -20.08 6.00
C ARG A 200 3.12 -20.19 4.65
N CYS A 201 2.26 -19.22 4.34
CA CYS A 201 1.41 -19.21 3.14
C CYS A 201 2.06 -18.54 1.92
N LEU A 202 3.28 -18.02 2.08
CA LEU A 202 3.94 -17.23 1.05
C LEU A 202 4.26 -18.09 -0.19
N LEU A 203 3.77 -17.66 -1.35
CA LEU A 203 3.96 -18.32 -2.65
C LEU A 203 5.01 -17.58 -3.50
N ARG A 204 5.08 -16.26 -3.39
CA ARG A 204 5.95 -15.38 -4.17
C ARG A 204 6.72 -14.46 -3.22
N LEU A 205 8.05 -14.43 -3.37
CA LEU A 205 8.93 -13.53 -2.65
C LEU A 205 9.85 -12.82 -3.65
N THR A 206 9.79 -11.49 -3.68
CA THR A 206 10.75 -10.65 -4.38
C THR A 206 11.44 -9.74 -3.39
N VAL A 207 12.78 -9.74 -3.38
CA VAL A 207 13.57 -8.83 -2.55
C VAL A 207 14.58 -8.12 -3.43
N LEU A 208 14.44 -6.80 -3.56
CA LEU A 208 15.36 -5.92 -4.28
C LEU A 208 16.17 -5.07 -3.31
N ARG A 209 17.39 -4.71 -3.71
CA ARG A 209 18.22 -3.74 -2.99
C ARG A 209 19.04 -2.91 -3.99
N CYS A 210 19.30 -1.66 -3.63
CA CYS A 210 20.03 -0.74 -4.50
C CYS A 210 21.54 -0.98 -4.43
N PRO A 211 22.23 -1.02 -5.59
CA PRO A 211 23.67 -1.24 -5.66
C PRO A 211 24.51 -0.05 -5.13
N ASP A 212 23.96 1.17 -5.15
CA ASP A 212 24.81 2.37 -5.25
C ASP A 212 25.14 3.12 -3.96
N ASN A 213 24.75 2.65 -2.76
CA ASN A 213 25.05 3.43 -1.54
C ASN A 213 25.21 2.67 -0.22
N CYS A 214 25.61 1.40 -0.25
CA CYS A 214 25.85 0.64 0.98
C CYS A 214 27.33 0.33 1.16
N GLU A 215 28.02 1.11 2.00
CA GLU A 215 29.24 0.65 2.64
C GLU A 215 28.97 -0.72 3.28
N SER A 216 29.54 -1.77 2.68
CA SER A 216 30.03 -3.04 3.26
C SER A 216 29.25 -3.79 4.37
N HIS A 217 27.97 -3.49 4.64
CA HIS A 217 27.22 -4.22 5.66
C HIS A 217 26.65 -5.53 5.07
N LEU A 218 27.24 -6.64 5.51
CA LEU A 218 26.83 -8.01 5.22
C LEU A 218 25.37 -8.23 5.65
N MET A 219 24.46 -8.33 4.68
CA MET A 219 23.09 -8.75 4.92
C MET A 219 22.91 -10.24 4.59
N ARG A 220 22.33 -10.97 5.53
CA ARG A 220 21.85 -12.34 5.35
C ARG A 220 20.34 -12.32 5.18
N LEU A 221 19.82 -13.06 4.22
CA LEU A 221 18.39 -13.30 4.06
C LEU A 221 18.08 -14.71 4.54
N ASN A 222 17.27 -14.83 5.59
CA ASN A 222 16.78 -16.10 6.11
C ASN A 222 15.32 -16.25 5.71
N VAL A 223 15.02 -17.24 4.88
CA VAL A 223 13.65 -17.50 4.41
C VAL A 223 13.13 -18.81 5.00
N ASN A 224 12.06 -18.70 5.79
CA ASN A 224 11.23 -19.79 6.28
C ASN A 224 9.81 -19.64 5.71
N ALA A 225 9.67 -20.03 4.44
CA ALA A 225 8.43 -20.00 3.69
C ALA A 225 8.20 -21.37 3.02
N PRO A 226 7.59 -22.34 3.70
CA PRO A 226 7.43 -23.72 3.20
C PRO A 226 6.59 -23.83 1.93
N SER A 227 5.70 -22.87 1.66
CA SER A 227 4.82 -22.87 0.47
C SER A 227 5.41 -22.10 -0.71
N LEU A 228 6.65 -21.59 -0.61
CA LEU A 228 7.23 -20.68 -1.60
C LEU A 228 7.42 -21.38 -2.94
N LYS A 229 6.93 -20.75 -4.02
CA LYS A 229 7.03 -21.25 -5.40
C LYS A 229 7.95 -20.40 -6.26
N TYR A 230 8.00 -19.09 -5.98
CA TYR A 230 8.79 -18.12 -6.73
C TYR A 230 9.63 -17.29 -5.77
N LEU A 231 10.93 -17.25 -6.04
CA LEU A 231 11.88 -16.40 -5.35
C LEU A 231 12.64 -15.57 -6.37
N ASN A 232 12.54 -14.25 -6.27
CA ASN A 232 13.41 -13.33 -6.97
C ASN A 232 14.21 -12.52 -5.95
N VAL A 233 15.53 -12.49 -6.11
CA VAL A 233 16.42 -11.72 -5.26
C VAL A 233 17.38 -11.01 -6.18
N GLU A 234 17.22 -9.70 -6.33
CA GLU A 234 18.10 -8.86 -7.14
C GLU A 234 18.90 -7.97 -6.19
N ASP A 235 20.21 -8.24 -6.12
CA ASP A 235 21.35 -7.46 -5.59
C ASP A 235 22.42 -8.43 -5.02
N HIS A 236 23.61 -7.93 -4.63
CA HIS A 236 24.74 -8.65 -4.02
C HIS A 236 24.45 -9.21 -2.60
N TRP A 237 23.38 -10.00 -2.43
CA TRP A 237 23.17 -10.78 -1.23
C TRP A 237 24.25 -11.85 -1.11
N ARG A 238 25.22 -11.66 -0.21
CA ARG A 238 26.35 -12.62 -0.08
C ARG A 238 25.92 -14.00 0.42
N ASN A 239 24.78 -14.11 1.13
CA ASN A 239 24.27 -15.40 1.60
C ASN A 239 22.74 -15.39 1.76
N VAL A 240 22.06 -16.25 1.01
CA VAL A 240 20.64 -16.55 1.16
C VAL A 240 20.53 -17.93 1.79
N SER A 241 20.00 -18.00 3.01
CA SER A 241 19.85 -19.27 3.72
C SER A 241 18.38 -19.69 3.78
N PHE A 242 18.15 -20.95 3.42
CA PHE A 242 16.85 -21.59 3.53
C PHE A 242 16.86 -22.50 4.76
N LEU A 243 15.94 -22.25 5.68
CA LEU A 243 15.71 -23.17 6.79
C LEU A 243 14.91 -24.36 6.24
N ARG A 244 15.62 -25.38 5.72
CA ARG A 244 15.07 -26.50 4.95
C ARG A 244 14.17 -27.43 5.79
N ARG A 245 13.08 -27.90 5.16
CA ARG A 245 12.92 -29.33 4.83
C ARG A 245 12.83 -29.49 3.30
N ARG A 246 13.85 -30.16 2.73
CA ARG A 246 14.06 -30.64 1.34
C ARG A 246 13.22 -30.00 0.21
N TRP A 247 13.84 -29.08 -0.53
CA TRP A 247 13.43 -28.69 -1.88
C TRP A 247 13.86 -29.78 -2.89
N LYS A 248 12.91 -30.35 -3.64
CA LYS A 248 13.21 -31.10 -4.87
C LYS A 248 13.16 -30.10 -6.03
N SER A 249 14.29 -29.88 -6.68
CA SER A 249 14.35 -29.25 -8.00
C SER A 249 13.78 -30.24 -9.02
N SER A 250 12.73 -29.84 -9.74
CA SER A 250 12.35 -30.41 -11.03
C SER A 250 13.08 -29.69 -12.13
#